data_AF-A0AAV5SIS3-F1
#
_entry.id   AF-A0AAV5SIS3-F1
#
_cell.length_a   1.000
_cell.length_b   1.000
_cell.length_c   1.000
_cell.angle_alpha   90.00
_cell.angle_beta   90.00
_cell.angle_gamma   90.00
#
_symmetry.space_group_name_H-M   'P 1'
#
loop_
_entity.id
_entity.type
_entity.pdbx_description
1 polymer ?
#
loop_
_entity_poly.entity_id
_entity_poly.type
_entity_poly.pdbx_seq_one_letter_code
_entity_poly.pdbx_strand_id
1 'polypeptide(L)'
;QAPSAHSGPAFVAWHREYVKRFEIALRLIDPSISLPYWDTTLEGALADVKYSILWTDELMGSTMNGAVDVGTFAGWTNIDGDTIVRNLGQDSTRVLNYNDRSLALGKMRIEQIMAYTSARNSRATRPVAYAPNNALCSSIAHFSNSTMSPFAPLQNIDGCSNDYTDNLYSYDRRPSCSFGENCGSKYLFCDRSHGSAQCAAKIRVGQPCTGYSRGENVCYNSVCTGGVCTAV
;
A
#
# COMPACT_ATOMS: atom_id res chain seq x y z
N GLN A 1 14.08 16.08 -12.15
CA GLN A 1 14.06 15.61 -10.73
C GLN A 1 12.93 16.33 -10.01
N ALA A 2 12.29 15.69 -9.02
CA ALA A 2 11.18 16.25 -8.24
C ALA A 2 11.63 16.51 -6.78
N PRO A 3 12.29 17.64 -6.50
CA PRO A 3 12.94 17.89 -5.20
C PRO A 3 11.95 17.98 -4.03
N SER A 4 10.71 18.35 -4.29
CA SER A 4 9.64 18.43 -3.29
C SER A 4 9.03 17.07 -2.94
N ALA A 5 9.30 16.02 -3.71
CA ALA A 5 8.62 14.74 -3.59
C ALA A 5 8.95 14.03 -2.28
N HIS A 6 10.16 14.17 -1.72
CA HIS A 6 10.63 13.38 -0.57
C HIS A 6 11.19 14.23 0.56
N SER A 7 11.13 13.71 1.80
CA SER A 7 11.83 14.28 2.97
C SER A 7 11.40 15.68 3.40
N GLY A 8 10.18 16.10 3.06
CA GLY A 8 9.64 17.42 3.40
C GLY A 8 8.12 17.47 3.49
N PRO A 9 7.55 18.62 3.91
CA PRO A 9 6.10 18.80 4.08
C PRO A 9 5.31 18.63 2.78
N ALA A 10 5.96 18.85 1.64
CA ALA A 10 5.35 18.68 0.32
C ALA A 10 5.11 17.22 -0.07
N PHE A 11 5.67 16.23 0.66
CA PHE A 11 5.64 14.81 0.29
C PHE A 11 4.23 14.32 -0.06
N VAL A 12 3.26 14.50 0.84
CA VAL A 12 1.89 13.99 0.64
C VAL A 12 1.18 14.74 -0.48
N ALA A 13 1.34 16.06 -0.53
CA ALA A 13 0.70 16.90 -1.55
C ALA A 13 1.22 16.58 -2.96
N TRP A 14 2.53 16.42 -3.10
CA TRP A 14 3.18 16.07 -4.36
C TRP A 14 2.77 14.67 -4.84
N HIS A 15 2.81 13.66 -3.95
CA HIS A 15 2.46 12.28 -4.33
C HIS A 15 0.98 12.14 -4.68
N ARG A 16 0.10 12.89 -4.01
CA ARG A 16 -1.32 12.95 -4.36
C ARG A 16 -1.50 13.43 -5.80
N GLU A 17 -0.82 14.51 -6.19
CA GLU A 17 -0.88 15.01 -7.57
C GLU A 17 -0.28 14.04 -8.58
N TYR A 18 0.85 13.42 -8.24
CA TYR A 18 1.49 12.43 -9.10
C TYR A 18 0.58 11.23 -9.37
N VAL A 19 -0.01 10.63 -8.32
CA VAL A 19 -0.93 9.49 -8.45
C VAL A 19 -2.14 9.85 -9.31
N LYS A 20 -2.74 11.05 -9.10
CA LYS A 20 -3.83 11.55 -9.95
C LYS A 20 -3.42 11.57 -11.43
N ARG A 21 -2.28 12.19 -11.74
CA ARG A 21 -1.79 12.30 -13.12
C ARG A 21 -1.45 10.95 -13.74
N PHE A 22 -0.89 10.05 -12.94
CA PHE A 22 -0.58 8.70 -13.38
C PHE A 22 -1.85 7.92 -13.76
N GLU A 23 -2.90 7.99 -12.94
CA GLU A 23 -4.20 7.37 -13.26
C GLU A 23 -4.83 7.98 -14.52
N ILE A 24 -4.81 9.31 -14.65
CA ILE A 24 -5.29 9.99 -15.85
C ILE A 24 -4.54 9.49 -17.10
N ALA A 25 -3.22 9.37 -17.03
CA ALA A 25 -2.41 8.90 -18.15
C ALA A 25 -2.75 7.46 -18.56
N LEU A 26 -2.99 6.56 -17.59
CA LEU A 26 -3.47 5.20 -17.88
C LEU A 26 -4.87 5.23 -18.53
N ARG A 27 -5.77 6.07 -18.02
CA ARG A 27 -7.13 6.23 -18.55
C ARG A 27 -7.21 6.87 -19.92
N LEU A 28 -6.17 7.54 -20.39
CA LEU A 28 -6.06 7.98 -21.79
C LEU A 28 -5.93 6.79 -22.76
N ILE A 29 -5.44 5.65 -22.28
CA ILE A 29 -5.31 4.41 -23.04
C ILE A 29 -6.51 3.51 -22.79
N ASP A 30 -6.84 3.24 -21.53
CA ASP A 30 -8.00 2.44 -21.12
C ASP A 30 -8.79 3.18 -20.01
N PRO A 31 -9.92 3.80 -20.37
CA PRO A 31 -10.75 4.56 -19.42
C PRO A 31 -11.34 3.72 -18.27
N SER A 32 -11.35 2.39 -18.38
CA SER A 32 -11.90 1.50 -17.35
C SER A 32 -10.92 1.20 -16.21
N ILE A 33 -9.63 1.47 -16.40
CA ILE A 33 -8.61 1.23 -15.38
C ILE A 33 -8.80 2.18 -14.20
N SER A 34 -8.63 1.64 -13.00
CA SER A 34 -8.40 2.41 -11.79
C SER A 34 -7.10 1.96 -11.14
N LEU A 35 -6.39 2.86 -10.46
CA LEU A 35 -5.13 2.49 -9.81
C LEU A 35 -5.39 1.57 -8.60
N PRO A 36 -4.87 0.33 -8.60
CA PRO A 36 -4.98 -0.54 -7.44
C PRO A 36 -4.05 -0.07 -6.33
N TYR A 37 -4.42 -0.39 -5.09
CA TYR A 37 -3.55 -0.23 -3.93
C TYR A 37 -3.31 -1.58 -3.26
N TRP A 38 -2.15 -1.74 -2.64
CA TRP A 38 -1.81 -2.93 -1.87
C TRP A 38 -2.04 -2.70 -0.37
N ASP A 39 -3.09 -3.31 0.19
CA ASP A 39 -3.32 -3.34 1.63
C ASP A 39 -2.42 -4.38 2.29
N THR A 40 -1.18 -3.98 2.59
CA THR A 40 -0.16 -4.84 3.21
C THR A 40 -0.60 -5.48 4.52
N THR A 41 -1.63 -4.95 5.19
CA THR A 41 -2.13 -5.54 6.43
C THR A 41 -2.78 -6.91 6.26
N LEU A 42 -3.16 -7.28 5.04
CA LEU A 42 -3.66 -8.62 4.71
C LEU A 42 -2.55 -9.67 4.74
N GLU A 43 -1.36 -9.34 4.21
CA GLU A 43 -0.18 -10.19 4.34
C GLU A 43 0.46 -10.09 5.72
N GLY A 44 0.37 -8.93 6.36
CA GLY A 44 0.85 -8.72 7.72
C GLY A 44 0.10 -9.53 8.79
N ALA A 45 -1.03 -10.15 8.44
CA ALA A 45 -1.76 -11.10 9.28
C ALA A 45 -1.20 -12.53 9.21
N LEU A 46 -0.36 -12.85 8.21
CA LEU A 46 0.30 -14.15 8.11
C LEU A 46 1.54 -14.20 9.00
N ALA A 47 1.96 -15.43 9.35
CA ALA A 47 3.20 -15.65 10.10
C ALA A 47 4.45 -15.22 9.32
N ASP A 48 4.43 -15.35 7.99
CA ASP A 48 5.45 -14.83 7.07
C ASP A 48 4.78 -14.30 5.80
N VAL A 49 5.16 -13.09 5.36
CA VAL A 49 4.67 -12.46 4.13
C VAL A 49 4.92 -13.33 2.89
N LYS A 50 5.96 -14.17 2.89
CA LYS A 50 6.32 -15.09 1.80
C LYS A 50 5.28 -16.19 1.59
N TYR A 51 4.40 -16.42 2.56
CA TYR A 51 3.35 -17.43 2.47
C TYR A 51 2.19 -16.97 1.59
N SER A 52 2.04 -15.66 1.39
CA SER A 52 0.92 -15.08 0.65
C SER A 52 0.85 -15.60 -0.79
N ILE A 53 -0.39 -15.84 -1.24
CA ILE A 53 -0.76 -16.08 -2.63
C ILE A 53 -0.28 -14.98 -3.58
N LEU A 54 -0.03 -13.77 -3.07
CA LEU A 54 0.54 -12.65 -3.84
C LEU A 54 1.82 -13.07 -4.59
N TRP A 55 2.62 -13.96 -4.01
CA TRP A 55 3.88 -14.45 -4.56
C TRP A 55 3.72 -15.77 -5.32
N THR A 56 2.83 -15.74 -6.30
CA THR A 56 2.61 -16.81 -7.28
C THR A 56 2.61 -16.24 -8.68
N ASP A 57 2.80 -17.10 -9.67
CA ASP A 57 2.88 -16.70 -11.07
C ASP A 57 1.54 -16.15 -11.60
N GLU A 58 0.41 -16.49 -10.97
CA GLU A 58 -0.90 -15.87 -11.25
C GLU A 58 -0.90 -14.36 -10.92
N LEU A 59 -0.12 -13.93 -9.92
CA LEU A 59 -0.13 -12.56 -9.40
C LEU A 59 1.23 -11.88 -9.64
N MET A 60 2.04 -11.68 -8.60
CA MET A 60 3.28 -10.88 -8.68
C MET A 60 4.49 -11.68 -9.17
N GLY A 61 4.35 -12.98 -9.41
CA GLY A 61 5.46 -13.89 -9.71
C GLY A 61 6.01 -14.58 -8.46
N SER A 62 6.43 -15.84 -8.60
CA SER A 62 6.91 -16.67 -7.50
C SER A 62 8.37 -16.45 -7.09
N THR A 63 9.17 -15.72 -7.89
CA THR A 63 10.58 -15.44 -7.57
C THR A 63 10.72 -14.63 -6.28
N MET A 64 11.44 -15.17 -5.30
CA MET A 64 11.57 -14.58 -3.96
C MET A 64 12.86 -13.78 -3.77
N ASN A 65 13.95 -14.26 -4.37
CA ASN A 65 15.28 -13.68 -4.29
C ASN A 65 15.92 -13.77 -5.68
N GLY A 66 15.96 -12.67 -6.42
CA GLY A 66 16.52 -12.61 -7.77
C GLY A 66 15.65 -11.85 -8.77
N ALA A 67 15.99 -11.99 -10.04
CA ALA A 67 15.29 -11.35 -11.15
C ALA A 67 13.82 -11.80 -11.23
N VAL A 68 12.89 -10.87 -11.45
CA VAL A 68 11.48 -11.20 -11.66
C VAL A 68 11.30 -11.67 -13.10
N ASP A 69 11.36 -12.98 -13.28
CA ASP A 69 11.35 -13.68 -14.56
C ASP A 69 10.04 -14.46 -14.83
N VAL A 70 9.12 -14.47 -13.85
CA VAL A 70 7.83 -15.16 -13.92
C VAL A 70 6.67 -14.26 -13.46
N GLY A 71 5.46 -14.58 -13.92
CA GLY A 71 4.23 -13.85 -13.62
C GLY A 71 4.04 -12.56 -14.44
N THR A 72 3.05 -11.75 -14.06
CA THR A 72 2.59 -10.58 -14.83
C THR A 72 3.67 -9.52 -15.07
N PHE A 73 4.67 -9.46 -14.18
CA PHE A 73 5.75 -8.48 -14.23
C PHE A 73 7.06 -9.06 -14.79
N ALA A 74 7.04 -10.28 -15.34
CA ALA A 74 8.18 -10.84 -16.04
C ALA A 74 8.59 -9.94 -17.21
N GLY A 75 9.89 -9.71 -17.36
CA GLY A 75 10.45 -8.88 -18.44
C GLY A 75 10.34 -7.36 -18.21
N TRP A 76 9.77 -6.92 -17.08
CA TRP A 76 9.85 -5.51 -16.71
C TRP A 76 11.29 -5.12 -16.38
N THR A 77 11.70 -3.96 -16.87
CA THR A 77 13.05 -3.42 -16.63
C THR A 77 13.01 -2.15 -15.80
N ASN A 78 14.10 -1.87 -15.10
CA ASN A 78 14.32 -0.57 -14.49
C ASN A 78 14.63 0.49 -15.57
N ILE A 79 14.92 1.73 -15.14
CA ILE A 79 15.25 2.83 -16.04
C ILE A 79 16.58 2.62 -16.81
N ASP A 80 17.46 1.77 -16.30
CA ASP A 80 18.76 1.43 -16.88
C ASP A 80 18.68 0.25 -17.87
N GLY A 81 17.51 -0.40 -17.98
CA GLY A 81 17.26 -1.55 -18.85
C GLY A 81 17.51 -2.91 -18.19
N ASP A 82 17.92 -2.95 -16.92
CA ASP A 82 18.10 -4.21 -16.19
C ASP A 82 16.76 -4.80 -15.74
N THR A 83 16.66 -6.12 -15.70
CA THR A 83 15.48 -6.80 -15.16
C THR A 83 15.27 -6.42 -13.69
N ILE A 84 14.02 -6.14 -13.31
CA ILE A 84 13.69 -5.82 -11.92
C ILE A 84 14.02 -7.01 -10.99
N VAL A 85 14.52 -6.73 -9.80
CA VAL A 85 14.94 -7.76 -8.81
C VAL A 85 14.02 -7.71 -7.60
N ARG A 86 13.64 -8.89 -7.09
CA ARG A 86 12.91 -9.06 -5.83
C ARG A 86 13.82 -9.68 -4.78
N ASN A 87 13.87 -9.08 -3.60
CA ASN A 87 14.59 -9.57 -2.41
C ASN A 87 13.64 -9.59 -1.20
N LEU A 88 12.54 -10.34 -1.33
CA LEU A 88 11.46 -10.29 -0.34
C LEU A 88 11.93 -10.84 1.00
N GLY A 89 11.80 -10.04 2.05
CA GLY A 89 12.14 -10.46 3.41
C GLY A 89 13.63 -10.41 3.76
N GLN A 90 14.48 -9.78 2.94
CA GLN A 90 15.90 -9.59 3.24
C GLN A 90 16.13 -8.39 4.17
N ASP A 91 15.53 -7.23 3.84
CA ASP A 91 15.73 -5.98 4.59
C ASP A 91 14.68 -5.75 5.69
N SER A 92 13.51 -6.37 5.55
CA SER A 92 12.43 -6.33 6.56
C SER A 92 11.72 -7.68 6.60
N THR A 93 11.64 -8.27 7.78
CA THR A 93 11.01 -9.59 7.98
C THR A 93 9.49 -9.56 7.97
N ARG A 94 8.88 -8.37 7.98
CA ARG A 94 7.42 -8.19 8.00
C ARG A 94 6.98 -6.94 7.24
N VAL A 95 5.71 -6.94 6.84
CA VAL A 95 4.99 -5.75 6.37
C VAL A 95 4.13 -5.16 7.50
N LEU A 96 3.47 -4.03 7.24
CA LEU A 96 2.54 -3.43 8.20
C LEU A 96 1.36 -4.38 8.44
N ASN A 97 0.95 -4.54 9.68
CA ASN A 97 -0.22 -5.32 10.07
C ASN A 97 -1.34 -4.43 10.63
N TYR A 98 -2.45 -5.04 11.04
CA TYR A 98 -3.60 -4.29 11.58
C TYR A 98 -3.24 -3.45 12.82
N ASN A 99 -2.32 -3.91 13.65
CA ASN A 99 -1.86 -3.17 14.83
C ASN A 99 -1.05 -1.94 14.43
N ASP A 100 -0.12 -2.05 13.47
CA ASP A 100 0.63 -0.89 12.98
C ASP A 100 -0.30 0.17 12.40
N ARG A 101 -1.31 -0.26 11.63
CA ARG A 101 -2.36 0.63 11.11
C ARG A 101 -3.13 1.31 12.23
N SER A 102 -3.59 0.54 13.21
CA SER A 102 -4.36 1.07 14.34
C SER A 102 -3.54 2.05 15.17
N LEU A 103 -2.25 1.77 15.35
CA LEU A 103 -1.30 2.68 16.00
C LEU A 103 -1.09 3.94 15.19
N ALA A 104 -0.95 3.86 13.86
CA ALA A 104 -0.78 5.03 13.00
C ALA A 104 -2.00 5.93 12.96
N LEU A 105 -3.21 5.35 12.86
CA LEU A 105 -4.48 6.09 12.80
C LEU A 105 -4.95 6.58 14.18
N GLY A 106 -4.56 5.89 15.25
CA GLY A 106 -4.89 6.26 16.63
C GLY A 106 -4.03 7.40 17.19
N LYS A 107 -3.08 7.95 16.41
CA LYS A 107 -2.24 9.06 16.87
C LYS A 107 -3.07 10.34 16.96
N MET A 108 -3.23 10.84 18.18
CA MET A 108 -3.99 12.07 18.46
C MET A 108 -3.09 13.26 18.74
N ARG A 109 -1.80 13.01 19.03
CA ARG A 109 -0.84 14.04 19.39
C ARG A 109 0.10 14.33 18.23
N ILE A 110 0.36 15.62 18.01
CA ILE A 110 1.20 16.09 16.92
C ILE A 110 2.62 15.49 17.02
N GLU A 111 3.16 15.37 18.23
CA GLU A 111 4.52 14.85 18.46
C GLU A 111 4.67 13.38 18.06
N GLN A 112 3.57 12.62 18.04
CA GLN A 112 3.58 11.22 17.62
C GLN A 112 3.62 11.07 16.09
N ILE A 113 3.31 12.15 15.37
CA ILE A 113 3.10 12.18 13.91
C ILE A 113 4.24 12.95 13.20
N MET A 114 5.00 13.80 13.91
CA MET A 114 5.89 14.78 13.29
C MET A 114 7.14 14.18 12.61
N ALA A 115 7.19 14.32 11.28
CA ALA A 115 8.28 15.02 10.60
C ALA A 115 7.79 16.39 10.06
N TYR A 116 6.54 16.47 9.59
CA TYR A 116 5.90 17.71 9.13
C TYR A 116 4.37 17.61 9.24
N THR A 117 3.78 18.17 10.30
CA THR A 117 2.32 18.15 10.46
C THR A 117 1.78 19.57 10.62
N SER A 118 0.71 19.85 9.87
CA SER A 118 -0.04 21.10 10.03
C SER A 118 -0.83 21.05 11.33
N ALA A 119 -0.86 22.15 12.09
CA ALA A 119 -1.48 22.21 13.42
C ALA A 119 -3.02 22.11 13.42
N ARG A 120 -3.69 21.99 12.26
CA ARG A 120 -5.16 22.05 12.14
C ARG A 120 -5.69 20.96 11.21
N ASN A 121 -6.57 20.10 11.75
CA ASN A 121 -7.08 18.88 11.08
C ASN A 121 -8.58 18.93 10.75
N SER A 122 -9.17 20.11 10.52
CA SER A 122 -10.57 20.19 10.08
C SER A 122 -10.66 20.25 8.55
N ARG A 123 -11.78 19.79 7.97
CA ARG A 123 -12.03 19.89 6.52
C ARG A 123 -11.88 21.33 6.00
N ALA A 124 -12.34 22.30 6.79
CA ALA A 124 -12.26 23.73 6.43
C ALA A 124 -10.83 24.29 6.48
N THR A 125 -9.96 23.73 7.34
CA THR A 125 -8.59 24.25 7.51
C THR A 125 -7.57 23.51 6.65
N ARG A 126 -7.84 22.26 6.26
CA ARG A 126 -6.91 21.42 5.48
C ARG A 126 -6.37 22.07 4.20
N PRO A 127 -7.16 22.75 3.36
CA PRO A 127 -6.64 23.35 2.11
C PRO A 127 -5.63 24.47 2.34
N VAL A 128 -5.65 25.10 3.53
CA VAL A 128 -4.78 26.22 3.89
C VAL A 128 -3.79 25.87 5.02
N ALA A 129 -3.88 24.65 5.55
CA ALA A 129 -3.03 24.17 6.64
C ALA A 129 -1.77 23.51 6.05
N TYR A 130 -0.78 24.34 5.74
CA TYR A 130 0.56 23.90 5.34
C TYR A 130 1.56 24.14 6.48
N ALA A 131 2.61 23.33 6.56
CA ALA A 131 3.66 23.53 7.57
C ALA A 131 4.37 24.88 7.35
N PRO A 132 4.70 25.66 8.39
CA PRO A 132 5.44 26.91 8.20
C PRO A 132 6.75 26.68 7.45
N ASN A 133 7.07 27.56 6.52
CA ASN A 133 8.33 27.50 5.77
C ASN A 133 9.50 27.67 6.74
N ASN A 134 10.37 26.67 6.82
CA ASN A 134 11.58 26.71 7.63
C ASN A 134 12.75 26.11 6.85
N ALA A 135 13.66 26.97 6.41
CA ALA A 135 14.86 26.59 5.65
C ALA A 135 15.84 25.73 6.48
N LEU A 136 15.76 25.77 7.82
CA LEU A 136 16.54 24.90 8.70
C LEU A 136 15.99 23.47 8.76
N CYS A 137 14.71 23.27 8.40
CA CYS A 137 14.05 21.96 8.45
C CYS A 137 13.96 21.30 7.08
N SER A 138 13.72 22.08 6.02
CA SER A 138 13.55 21.55 4.66
C SER A 138 14.00 22.57 3.62
N SER A 139 14.40 22.10 2.44
CA SER A 139 14.76 22.97 1.32
C SER A 139 13.59 23.84 0.85
N ILE A 140 13.89 24.97 0.18
CA ILE A 140 12.88 25.88 -0.40
C ILE A 140 11.92 25.14 -1.34
N ALA A 141 12.36 24.05 -1.97
CA ALA A 141 11.50 23.24 -2.83
C ALA A 141 10.25 22.68 -2.10
N HIS A 142 10.28 22.57 -0.77
CA HIS A 142 9.14 22.12 0.02
C HIS A 142 8.24 23.24 0.55
N PHE A 143 8.56 24.50 0.29
CA PHE A 143 7.74 25.61 0.79
C PHE A 143 6.37 25.61 0.11
N SER A 144 5.35 26.11 0.83
CA SER A 144 3.96 26.09 0.38
C SER A 144 3.77 26.72 -1.00
N ASN A 145 4.41 27.86 -1.23
CA ASN A 145 4.33 28.67 -2.45
C ASN A 145 5.33 28.27 -3.54
N SER A 146 6.20 27.28 -3.28
CA SER A 146 7.12 26.77 -4.29
C SER A 146 6.36 25.95 -5.33
N THR A 147 6.78 26.08 -6.59
CA THR A 147 6.26 25.27 -7.69
C THR A 147 6.44 23.79 -7.39
N MET A 148 5.37 23.02 -7.53
CA MET A 148 5.34 21.58 -7.39
C MET A 148 5.98 20.92 -8.61
N SER A 149 7.31 20.99 -8.74
CA SER A 149 8.02 20.48 -9.92
C SER A 149 7.81 18.97 -10.10
N PRO A 150 7.49 18.49 -11.32
CA PRO A 150 7.44 19.21 -12.61
C PRO A 150 6.04 19.75 -13.00
N PHE A 151 5.07 19.79 -12.10
CA PHE A 151 3.65 20.07 -12.39
C PHE A 151 3.30 21.57 -12.40
N ALA A 152 4.19 22.41 -12.94
CA ALA A 152 3.88 23.83 -13.12
C ALA A 152 2.55 24.01 -13.89
N PRO A 153 1.70 24.99 -13.52
CA PRO A 153 1.94 26.07 -12.56
C PRO A 153 1.56 25.75 -11.10
N LEU A 154 1.26 24.50 -10.75
CA LEU A 154 0.82 24.16 -9.38
C LEU A 154 1.91 24.45 -8.35
N GLN A 155 1.48 24.92 -7.18
CA GLN A 155 2.29 25.09 -5.98
C GLN A 155 2.07 23.91 -5.02
N ASN A 156 3.02 23.67 -4.11
CA ASN A 156 2.89 22.56 -3.14
C ASN A 156 1.61 22.63 -2.31
N ILE A 157 1.16 23.84 -1.95
CA ILE A 157 -0.08 24.03 -1.20
C ILE A 157 -1.33 23.60 -1.97
N ASP A 158 -1.32 23.64 -3.32
CA ASP A 158 -2.47 23.27 -4.13
C ASP A 158 -2.81 21.77 -3.98
N GLY A 159 -1.81 20.92 -3.70
CA GLY A 159 -2.03 19.50 -3.41
C GLY A 159 -2.78 19.24 -2.09
N CYS A 160 -2.94 20.25 -1.23
CA CYS A 160 -3.75 20.16 -0.01
C CYS A 160 -5.25 20.38 -0.25
N SER A 161 -5.67 20.76 -1.47
CA SER A 161 -7.08 20.99 -1.79
C SER A 161 -7.95 19.78 -1.44
N ASN A 162 -9.17 20.06 -0.96
CA ASN A 162 -10.19 19.03 -0.75
C ASN A 162 -10.76 18.51 -2.08
N ASP A 163 -10.57 19.22 -3.20
CA ASP A 163 -11.10 18.79 -4.50
C ASP A 163 -10.59 17.41 -4.92
N TYR A 164 -9.38 17.06 -4.50
CA TYR A 164 -8.84 15.72 -4.69
C TYR A 164 -9.71 14.66 -4.03
N THR A 165 -10.06 14.84 -2.76
CA THR A 165 -10.88 13.86 -2.02
C THR A 165 -12.34 13.92 -2.41
N ASP A 166 -12.84 15.10 -2.79
CA ASP A 166 -14.26 15.32 -3.03
C ASP A 166 -14.66 14.90 -4.45
N ASN A 167 -13.75 15.04 -5.43
CA ASN A 167 -14.08 14.85 -6.86
C ASN A 167 -13.28 13.73 -7.55
N LEU A 168 -12.15 13.31 -7.00
CA LEU A 168 -11.19 12.45 -7.74
C LEU A 168 -10.92 11.10 -7.08
N TYR A 169 -11.23 10.94 -5.79
CA TYR A 169 -10.94 9.70 -5.07
C TYR A 169 -12.22 9.01 -4.60
N SER A 170 -12.45 7.82 -5.14
CA SER A 170 -13.27 6.78 -4.54
C SER A 170 -12.40 5.55 -4.37
N TYR A 171 -12.59 4.80 -3.28
CA TYR A 171 -11.87 3.56 -3.03
C TYR A 171 -12.87 2.46 -2.69
N ASP A 172 -12.49 1.24 -3.03
CA ASP A 172 -13.32 0.09 -2.75
C ASP A 172 -13.37 -0.20 -1.24
N ARG A 173 -14.44 -0.84 -0.79
CA ARG A 173 -14.56 -1.19 0.63
C ARG A 173 -13.44 -2.16 1.00
N ARG A 174 -12.74 -1.86 2.10
CA ARG A 174 -11.75 -2.77 2.66
C ARG A 174 -12.39 -4.14 2.97
N PRO A 175 -11.74 -5.27 2.62
CA PRO A 175 -12.22 -6.60 2.95
C PRO A 175 -12.51 -6.76 4.44
N SER A 176 -13.57 -7.51 4.75
CA SER A 176 -14.04 -7.76 6.11
C SER A 176 -14.59 -9.17 6.24
N CYS A 177 -14.38 -9.79 7.41
CA CYS A 177 -14.99 -11.07 7.78
C CYS A 177 -16.54 -11.03 7.75
N SER A 178 -17.15 -9.85 7.80
CA SER A 178 -18.60 -9.68 7.58
C SER A 178 -19.04 -10.03 6.16
N PHE A 179 -18.11 -10.15 5.21
CA PHE A 179 -18.37 -10.59 3.84
C PHE A 179 -18.17 -12.10 3.65
N GLY A 180 -18.15 -12.87 4.76
CA GLY A 180 -18.06 -14.32 4.77
C GLY A 180 -16.65 -14.86 5.01
N GLU A 181 -16.51 -16.19 4.93
CA GLU A 181 -15.26 -16.93 5.19
C GLU A 181 -14.08 -16.48 4.33
N ASN A 182 -14.35 -15.94 3.13
CA ASN A 182 -13.34 -15.48 2.18
C ASN A 182 -13.20 -13.95 2.14
N CYS A 183 -13.80 -13.21 3.09
CA CYS A 183 -13.72 -11.75 3.14
C CYS A 183 -14.17 -11.03 1.85
N GLY A 184 -15.03 -11.66 1.03
CA GLY A 184 -15.46 -11.15 -0.27
C GLY A 184 -14.50 -11.39 -1.45
N SER A 185 -13.41 -12.17 -1.28
CA SER A 185 -12.45 -12.45 -2.35
C SER A 185 -11.91 -13.88 -2.29
N LYS A 186 -11.80 -14.55 -3.44
CA LYS A 186 -11.20 -15.90 -3.53
C LYS A 186 -9.74 -15.97 -3.06
N TYR A 187 -9.05 -14.84 -2.94
CA TYR A 187 -7.65 -14.73 -2.51
C TYR A 187 -7.49 -14.53 -1.01
N LEU A 188 -8.58 -14.35 -0.26
CA LEU A 188 -8.55 -14.05 1.17
C LEU A 188 -9.26 -15.11 1.98
N PHE A 189 -9.00 -15.12 3.28
CA PHE A 189 -9.77 -15.86 4.27
C PHE A 189 -9.97 -15.02 5.53
N CYS A 190 -10.99 -15.36 6.31
CA CYS A 190 -11.25 -14.77 7.61
C CYS A 190 -10.49 -15.53 8.70
N ASP A 191 -9.43 -14.94 9.23
CA ASP A 191 -8.69 -15.46 10.39
C ASP A 191 -9.52 -15.24 11.66
N ARG A 192 -9.82 -16.35 12.36
CA ARG A 192 -10.52 -16.35 13.65
C ARG A 192 -9.67 -16.97 14.76
N SER A 193 -8.47 -17.44 14.43
CA SER A 193 -7.58 -18.17 15.34
C SER A 193 -6.60 -17.26 16.07
N HIS A 194 -6.30 -16.08 15.52
CA HIS A 194 -5.31 -15.15 16.07
C HIS A 194 -5.89 -13.89 16.73
N GLY A 195 -7.09 -13.99 17.31
CA GLY A 195 -7.72 -12.94 18.10
C GLY A 195 -9.02 -12.41 17.50
N SER A 196 -9.14 -11.08 17.39
CA SER A 196 -10.32 -10.48 16.74
C SER A 196 -10.34 -10.86 15.26
N ALA A 197 -11.52 -11.24 14.77
CA ALA A 197 -11.67 -11.71 13.40
C ALA A 197 -11.17 -10.66 12.39
N GLN A 198 -10.23 -11.05 11.54
CA GLN A 198 -9.63 -10.17 10.53
C GLN A 198 -9.37 -10.93 9.23
N CYS A 199 -9.30 -10.20 8.13
CA CYS A 199 -8.98 -10.79 6.83
C CYS A 199 -7.48 -10.96 6.66
N ALA A 200 -7.09 -12.08 6.09
CA ALA A 200 -5.72 -12.39 5.73
C ALA A 200 -5.65 -12.90 4.28
N ALA A 201 -4.48 -12.73 3.66
CA ALA A 201 -4.21 -13.32 2.34
C ALA A 201 -4.13 -14.84 2.45
N LYS A 202 -4.70 -15.58 1.49
CA LYS A 202 -4.55 -17.04 1.44
C LYS A 202 -3.10 -17.45 1.22
N ILE A 203 -2.80 -18.68 1.64
CA ILE A 203 -1.47 -19.26 1.64
C ILE A 203 -1.25 -20.05 0.35
N ARG A 204 -0.11 -19.82 -0.31
CA ARG A 204 0.29 -20.53 -1.53
C ARG A 204 0.76 -21.96 -1.25
N VAL A 205 0.72 -22.80 -2.28
CA VAL A 205 1.17 -24.21 -2.21
C VAL A 205 2.63 -24.31 -1.71
N GLY A 206 2.90 -25.34 -0.91
CA GLY A 206 4.21 -25.62 -0.33
C GLY A 206 4.56 -24.79 0.90
N GLN A 207 3.65 -23.94 1.39
CA GLN A 207 3.87 -23.11 2.57
C GLN A 207 3.09 -23.63 3.80
N PRO A 208 3.58 -23.35 5.03
CA PRO A 208 2.91 -23.77 6.25
C PRO A 208 1.50 -23.19 6.39
N CYS A 209 0.54 -24.02 6.79
CA CYS A 209 -0.85 -23.65 7.10
C CYS A 209 -1.23 -23.96 8.56
N THR A 210 -0.23 -24.04 9.44
CA THR A 210 -0.43 -24.25 10.89
C THR A 210 -0.85 -22.96 11.59
N GLY A 211 -1.37 -23.07 12.82
CA GLY A 211 -1.83 -21.93 13.63
C GLY A 211 -3.31 -21.57 13.46
N TYR A 212 -3.99 -22.13 12.45
CA TYR A 212 -5.42 -21.95 12.21
C TYR A 212 -6.20 -23.18 12.70
N SER A 213 -7.13 -22.97 13.64
CA SER A 213 -7.78 -24.04 14.42
C SER A 213 -9.30 -23.94 14.46
N ARG A 214 -9.91 -22.94 13.81
CA ARG A 214 -11.36 -22.70 13.82
C ARG A 214 -12.03 -23.06 12.50
N GLY A 215 -11.40 -23.92 11.71
CA GLY A 215 -11.92 -24.39 10.43
C GLY A 215 -11.70 -23.42 9.27
N GLU A 216 -10.73 -22.51 9.38
CA GLU A 216 -10.41 -21.56 8.32
C GLU A 216 -9.90 -22.27 7.05
N ASN A 217 -10.44 -21.89 5.89
CA ASN A 217 -9.90 -22.32 4.60
C ASN A 217 -8.73 -21.43 4.19
N VAL A 218 -7.52 -21.73 4.68
CA VAL A 218 -6.36 -20.84 4.52
C VAL A 218 -5.58 -21.02 3.22
N CYS A 219 -5.64 -22.20 2.60
CA CYS A 219 -4.89 -22.49 1.39
C CYS A 219 -5.63 -21.99 0.13
N TYR A 220 -4.88 -21.52 -0.87
CA TYR A 220 -5.44 -21.12 -2.17
C TYR A 220 -5.36 -22.27 -3.19
N ASN A 221 -6.50 -22.65 -3.76
CA ASN A 221 -6.63 -23.76 -4.72
C ASN A 221 -5.90 -25.05 -4.29
N SER A 222 -5.88 -25.31 -2.98
CA SER A 222 -5.12 -26.39 -2.36
C SER A 222 -5.72 -26.70 -0.97
N VAL A 223 -5.28 -27.79 -0.34
CA VAL A 223 -5.77 -28.23 0.98
C VAL A 223 -4.62 -28.29 1.99
N CYS A 224 -4.90 -27.96 3.25
CA CYS A 224 -3.92 -28.07 4.34
C CYS A 224 -3.76 -29.54 4.77
N THR A 225 -2.67 -30.17 4.36
CA THR A 225 -2.36 -31.58 4.68
C THR A 225 -1.03 -31.66 5.42
N GLY A 226 -1.01 -32.26 6.60
CA GLY A 226 0.22 -32.35 7.40
C GLY A 226 0.80 -30.98 7.82
N GLY A 227 -0.05 -29.94 7.90
CA GLY A 227 0.38 -28.58 8.24
C GLY A 227 0.98 -27.78 7.08
N VAL A 228 0.90 -28.27 5.84
CA VAL A 228 1.37 -27.57 4.64
C VAL A 228 0.26 -27.51 3.59
N CYS A 229 0.16 -26.41 2.87
CA CYS A 229 -0.76 -26.28 1.73
C CYS A 229 -0.28 -27.17 0.57
N THR A 230 -1.02 -28.23 0.24
CA THR A 230 -0.71 -29.17 -0.84
C THR A 230 -1.76 -29.07 -1.95
N ALA A 231 -1.33 -29.20 -3.21
CA ALA A 231 -2.25 -29.30 -4.34
C ALA A 231 -3.20 -30.49 -4.16
N VAL A 232 -4.43 -30.34 -4.69
CA VAL A 232 -5.46 -31.41 -4.72
C VAL A 232 -5.26 -32.27 -5.95
#